data_AF-A0A7S3ITB3-F1
#
_entry.id   AF-A0A7S3ITB3-F1
#
_cell.length_a   1.000
_cell.length_b   1.000
_cell.length_c   1.000
_cell.angle_alpha   90.00
_cell.angle_beta   90.00
_cell.angle_gamma   90.00
#
_symmetry.space_group_name_H-M   'P 1'
#
loop_
_entity.id
_entity.type
_entity.pdbx_description
1 polymer ?
#
loop_
_entity_poly.entity_id
_entity_poly.type
_entity_poly.pdbx_seq_one_letter_code
_entity_poly.pdbx_strand_id
1 'polypeptide(L)'
;ETENPCHVITFAYGIVNLAPFSRVGELLACLALGGSFGAWIGIVFAETENLNEIETAFYYIQHVLASFMCPMILYFNHRYDPLRYLEAKRMVFFSFILFSIYMRLILTPISAMTWANLNHTLCGVSNDPFYNAFDLGKWYYLLA
;
A
#
# COMPACT_ATOMS: atom_id res chain seq x y z
N GLU A 1 -7.70 -1.78 11.71
CA GLU A 1 -6.48 -1.07 11.24
C GLU A 1 -5.38 -1.99 10.70
N THR A 2 -5.23 -3.22 11.21
CA THR A 2 -4.21 -4.19 10.75
C THR A 2 -4.37 -4.74 9.31
N GLU A 3 -5.48 -4.45 8.63
CA GLU A 3 -5.76 -4.92 7.26
C GLU A 3 -5.39 -3.90 6.18
N ASN A 4 -4.86 -2.74 6.56
CA ASN A 4 -4.48 -1.74 5.57
C ASN A 4 -3.19 -2.21 4.85
N PRO A 5 -3.18 -2.31 3.51
CA PRO A 5 -2.07 -2.84 2.72
C PRO A 5 -0.69 -2.29 3.13
N CYS A 6 -0.61 -1.01 3.51
CA CYS A 6 0.64 -0.38 3.95
C CYS A 6 1.28 -1.05 5.18
N HIS A 7 0.49 -1.60 6.11
CA HIS A 7 1.02 -2.34 7.28
C HIS A 7 1.60 -3.69 6.87
N VAL A 8 0.92 -4.40 5.95
CA VAL A 8 1.40 -5.68 5.41
C VAL A 8 2.73 -5.48 4.68
N ILE A 9 2.83 -4.41 3.89
CA ILE A 9 4.07 -4.06 3.17
C ILE A 9 5.19 -3.68 4.13
N THR A 10 4.91 -2.84 5.14
CA THR A 10 5.90 -2.46 6.15
C THR A 10 6.40 -3.68 6.93
N PHE A 11 5.50 -4.60 7.28
CA PHE A 11 5.86 -5.85 7.93
C PHE A 11 6.73 -6.75 7.03
N ALA A 12 6.37 -6.88 5.75
CA ALA A 12 7.18 -7.62 4.78
C ALA A 12 8.59 -7.02 4.65
N TYR A 13 8.72 -5.70 4.60
CA TYR A 13 10.03 -5.05 4.61
C TYR A 13 10.79 -5.27 5.93
N GLY A 14 10.10 -5.26 7.07
CA GLY A 14 10.69 -5.62 8.36
C GLY A 14 11.31 -7.02 8.34
N ILE A 15 10.58 -8.01 7.82
CA ILE A 15 11.08 -9.39 7.66
C ILE A 15 12.32 -9.41 6.77
N VAL A 16 12.27 -8.75 5.60
CA VAL A 16 13.41 -8.74 4.66
C VAL A 16 14.65 -8.09 5.28
N ASN A 17 14.47 -7.03 6.07
CA ASN A 17 15.57 -6.33 6.74
C ASN A 17 16.21 -7.19 7.85
N LEU A 18 15.41 -7.88 8.66
CA LEU A 18 15.90 -8.68 9.79
C LEU A 18 16.43 -10.06 9.37
N ALA A 19 15.95 -10.62 8.25
CA ALA A 19 16.39 -11.91 7.75
C ALA A 19 17.79 -11.82 7.09
N PRO A 20 18.57 -12.92 7.05
CA PRO A 20 19.77 -13.00 6.21
C PRO A 20 19.41 -12.86 4.72
N PHE A 21 20.37 -12.42 3.90
CA PHE A 21 20.16 -12.30 2.47
C PHE A 21 19.78 -13.64 1.85
N SER A 22 18.68 -13.66 1.10
CA SER A 22 18.20 -14.81 0.36
C SER A 22 17.45 -14.37 -0.89
N ARG A 23 17.42 -15.23 -1.90
CA ARG A 23 16.63 -14.98 -3.13
C ARG A 23 15.14 -14.83 -2.85
N VAL A 24 14.63 -15.56 -1.85
CA VAL A 24 13.23 -15.45 -1.42
C VAL A 24 12.97 -14.09 -0.77
N GLY A 25 13.87 -13.60 0.09
CA GLY A 25 13.77 -12.26 0.67
C GLY A 25 13.84 -11.15 -0.39
N GLU A 26 14.69 -11.33 -1.39
CA GLU A 26 14.78 -10.44 -2.56
C GLU A 26 13.47 -10.42 -3.37
N LEU A 27 12.84 -11.58 -3.63
CA LEU A 27 11.53 -11.66 -4.28
C LEU A 27 10.43 -10.99 -3.42
N LEU A 28 10.46 -11.21 -2.11
CA LEU A 28 9.52 -10.56 -1.19
C LEU A 28 9.67 -9.04 -1.22
N ALA A 29 10.89 -8.51 -1.33
CA ALA A 29 11.14 -7.08 -1.49
C ALA A 29 10.58 -6.52 -2.82
N CYS A 30 10.67 -7.28 -3.93
CA CYS A 30 10.03 -6.91 -5.21
C CYS A 30 8.52 -6.77 -5.04
N LEU A 31 7.91 -7.80 -4.43
CA LEU A 31 6.46 -7.87 -4.24
C LEU A 31 6.01 -6.74 -3.30
N ALA A 32 6.76 -6.52 -2.21
CA ALA A 32 6.51 -5.42 -1.28
C ALA A 32 6.52 -4.07 -2.00
N LEU A 33 7.47 -3.84 -2.91
CA LEU A 33 7.56 -2.59 -3.66
C LEU A 33 6.36 -2.36 -4.58
N GLY A 34 5.91 -3.39 -5.30
CA GLY A 34 4.68 -3.25 -6.10
C GLY A 34 3.41 -3.08 -5.25
N GLY A 35 3.42 -3.62 -4.03
CA GLY A 35 2.36 -3.43 -3.05
C GLY A 35 2.38 -2.06 -2.35
N SER A 36 3.52 -1.34 -2.38
CA SER A 36 3.65 0.02 -1.85
C SER A 36 2.77 1.05 -2.57
N PHE A 37 2.08 0.67 -3.65
CA PHE A 37 1.12 1.54 -4.33
C PHE A 37 0.10 2.17 -3.38
N GLY A 38 -0.44 1.39 -2.43
CA GLY A 38 -1.33 1.90 -1.39
C GLY A 38 -0.70 3.02 -0.54
N ALA A 39 0.59 2.88 -0.22
CA ALA A 39 1.32 3.90 0.52
C ALA A 39 1.59 5.16 -0.33
N TRP A 40 1.84 5.01 -1.64
CA TRP A 40 2.02 6.14 -2.54
C TRP A 40 0.75 6.96 -2.69
N ILE A 41 -0.39 6.30 -2.91
CA ILE A 41 -1.66 7.01 -3.03
C ILE A 41 -2.04 7.68 -1.71
N GLY A 42 -1.79 7.06 -0.55
CA GLY A 42 -2.07 7.69 0.75
C GLY A 42 -1.20 8.92 1.06
N ILE A 43 -0.03 9.07 0.43
CA ILE A 43 0.75 10.31 0.52
C ILE A 43 0.10 11.43 -0.31
N VAL A 44 -0.44 11.09 -1.49
CA VAL A 44 -0.99 12.07 -2.45
C VAL A 44 -2.43 12.45 -2.10
N PHE A 45 -3.26 11.46 -1.80
CA PHE A 45 -4.68 11.57 -1.45
C PHE A 45 -4.84 11.19 0.02
N ALA A 46 -4.30 12.04 0.89
CA ALA A 46 -4.21 11.76 2.32
C ALA A 46 -5.58 11.75 2.99
N GLU A 47 -5.75 10.81 3.92
CA GLU A 47 -7.00 10.54 4.65
C GLU A 47 -6.93 11.12 6.07
N THR A 48 -6.61 12.41 6.18
CA THR A 48 -6.30 13.04 7.49
C THR A 48 -7.47 13.83 8.09
N GLU A 49 -8.67 13.77 7.49
CA GLU A 49 -9.82 14.63 7.86
C GLU A 49 -10.26 14.49 9.33
N ASN A 50 -10.02 13.32 9.94
CA ASN A 50 -10.42 13.03 11.33
C ASN A 50 -9.23 12.81 12.28
N LEU A 51 -8.01 13.11 11.84
CA LEU A 51 -6.79 12.86 12.62
C LEU A 51 -6.30 14.14 13.32
N ASN A 52 -5.82 14.00 14.55
CA ASN A 52 -5.03 15.03 15.24
C ASN A 52 -3.73 15.32 14.47
N GLU A 53 -3.08 16.46 14.71
CA GLU A 53 -1.77 16.82 14.17
C GLU A 53 -0.70 15.74 14.42
N ILE A 54 -0.69 15.14 15.62
CA ILE A 54 0.25 14.05 15.95
C ILE A 54 -0.05 12.80 15.12
N GLU A 55 -1.33 12.43 15.02
CA GLU A 55 -1.77 11.25 14.25
C GLU A 55 -1.52 11.45 12.76
N THR A 56 -1.70 12.68 12.26
CA THR A 56 -1.38 13.10 10.90
C THR A 56 0.12 12.98 10.64
N ALA A 57 0.96 13.42 11.58
CA ALA A 57 2.41 13.24 11.46
C ALA A 57 2.78 11.76 11.40
N PHE A 58 2.23 10.93 12.28
CA PHE A 58 2.44 9.47 12.24
C PHE A 58 1.94 8.84 10.95
N TYR A 59 0.79 9.28 10.43
CA TYR A 59 0.25 8.83 9.16
C TYR A 59 1.26 9.04 8.03
N TYR A 60 1.77 10.26 7.85
CA TYR A 60 2.75 10.54 6.80
C TYR A 60 4.08 9.82 7.03
N ILE A 61 4.58 9.74 8.27
CA ILE A 61 5.80 8.99 8.58
C ILE A 61 5.65 7.52 8.18
N GLN A 62 4.55 6.87 8.56
CA GLN A 62 4.28 5.48 8.21
C GLN A 62 4.19 5.29 6.69
N HIS A 63 3.50 6.19 6.00
CA HIS A 63 3.35 6.08 4.55
C HIS A 63 4.68 6.30 3.81
N VAL A 64 5.52 7.25 4.25
CA VAL A 64 6.87 7.47 3.69
C VAL A 64 7.80 6.28 3.95
N LEU A 65 7.71 5.70 5.15
CA LEU A 65 8.46 4.50 5.52
C LEU A 65 8.12 3.32 4.61
N ALA A 66 6.82 3.05 4.44
CA ALA A 66 6.29 1.95 3.64
C ALA A 66 6.51 2.13 2.12
N SER A 67 6.56 3.38 1.66
CA SER A 67 6.67 3.69 0.23
C SER A 67 8.11 3.72 -0.29
N PHE A 68 9.00 4.48 0.36
CA PHE A 68 10.32 4.77 -0.20
C PHE A 68 11.46 4.39 0.74
N MET A 69 11.28 4.58 2.06
CA MET A 69 12.40 4.46 2.99
C MET A 69 12.90 3.02 3.12
N CYS A 70 11.99 2.04 3.16
CA CYS A 70 12.38 0.63 3.22
C CYS A 70 13.19 0.15 2.00
N PRO A 71 12.77 0.41 0.73
CA PRO A 71 13.62 0.17 -0.44
C PRO A 71 14.99 0.85 -0.37
N MET A 72 15.03 2.12 0.08
CA MET A 72 16.27 2.88 0.17
C MET A 72 17.24 2.29 1.21
N ILE A 73 16.74 1.86 2.37
CA ILE A 73 17.55 1.19 3.39
C ILE A 73 18.13 -0.11 2.83
N LEU A 74 17.33 -0.92 2.12
CA LEU A 74 17.83 -2.14 1.49
C LEU A 74 18.88 -1.84 0.41
N TYR A 75 18.73 -0.76 -0.34
CA TYR A 75 19.70 -0.32 -1.33
C TYR A 75 21.02 0.13 -0.71
N PHE A 76 20.99 1.00 0.30
CA PHE A 76 22.20 1.47 0.98
C PHE A 76 22.95 0.34 1.70
N ASN A 77 22.27 -0.73 2.08
CA ASN A 77 22.90 -1.94 2.63
C ASN A 77 23.34 -2.95 1.55
N HIS A 78 23.31 -2.58 0.27
CA HIS A 78 23.65 -3.45 -0.87
C HIS A 78 22.81 -4.74 -0.96
N ARG A 79 21.61 -4.74 -0.38
CA ARG A 79 20.67 -5.88 -0.40
C ARG A 79 19.62 -5.79 -1.50
N TYR A 80 19.39 -4.58 -2.03
CA TYR A 80 18.45 -4.29 -3.10
C TYR A 80 19.12 -3.42 -4.16
N ASP A 81 19.43 -3.95 -5.36
CA ASP A 81 19.89 -3.17 -6.51
C ASP A 81 18.73 -2.69 -7.40
N PRO A 82 18.31 -1.41 -7.31
CA PRO A 82 17.15 -0.87 -8.04
C PRO A 82 17.22 -1.11 -9.55
N LEU A 83 18.40 -1.20 -10.17
CA LEU A 83 18.54 -1.46 -11.60
C LEU A 83 18.08 -2.89 -11.96
N ARG A 84 18.39 -3.87 -11.12
CA ARG A 84 17.93 -5.26 -11.30
C ARG A 84 16.43 -5.40 -11.08
N TYR A 85 15.84 -4.60 -10.18
CA TYR A 85 14.40 -4.63 -9.97
C TYR A 85 13.62 -3.90 -11.06
N LEU A 86 14.23 -2.94 -11.77
CA LEU A 86 13.66 -2.42 -13.02
C LEU A 86 13.56 -3.51 -14.11
N GLU A 87 14.36 -4.57 -14.06
CA GLU A 87 14.17 -5.75 -14.91
C GLU A 87 13.01 -6.62 -14.40
N ALA A 88 12.75 -6.60 -13.09
CA ALA A 88 11.61 -7.25 -12.44
C ALA A 88 10.26 -6.52 -12.60
N LYS A 89 10.11 -5.62 -13.58
CA LYS A 89 8.86 -4.91 -13.92
C LYS A 89 7.62 -5.81 -13.92
N ARG A 90 7.76 -7.03 -14.44
CA ARG A 90 6.67 -8.03 -14.46
C ARG A 90 6.20 -8.41 -13.06
N MET A 91 7.14 -8.56 -12.11
CA MET A 91 6.82 -8.87 -10.72
C MET A 91 6.20 -7.68 -9.99
N VAL A 92 6.72 -6.47 -10.21
CA VAL A 92 6.15 -5.25 -9.63
C VAL A 92 4.71 -5.05 -10.13
N PHE A 93 4.49 -5.20 -11.43
CA PHE A 93 3.14 -5.13 -12.02
C PHE A 93 2.24 -6.25 -11.51
N PHE A 94 2.74 -7.48 -11.43
CA PHE A 94 1.99 -8.59 -10.85
C PHE A 94 1.58 -8.32 -9.39
N SER A 95 2.47 -7.74 -8.58
CA SER A 95 2.14 -7.35 -7.21
C SER A 95 1.06 -6.27 -7.15
N PHE A 96 1.08 -5.30 -8.07
CA PHE A 96 0.00 -4.31 -8.20
C PHE A 96 -1.36 -4.97 -8.54
N ILE A 97 -1.36 -6.01 -9.40
CA ILE A 97 -2.58 -6.78 -9.67
C ILE A 97 -3.04 -7.52 -8.41
N LEU A 98 -2.13 -8.14 -7.65
CA LEU A 98 -2.46 -8.78 -6.37
C LEU A 98 -3.03 -7.78 -5.35
N PHE A 99 -2.43 -6.60 -5.24
CA PHE A 99 -2.94 -5.50 -4.43
C PHE A 99 -4.37 -5.13 -4.85
N SER A 100 -4.60 -4.97 -6.16
CA SER A 100 -5.92 -4.63 -6.69
C SER A 100 -6.96 -5.72 -6.39
N ILE A 101 -6.58 -6.99 -6.52
CA ILE A 101 -7.45 -8.13 -6.19
C ILE A 101 -7.74 -8.16 -4.69
N TYR A 102 -6.73 -7.95 -3.83
CA TYR A 102 -6.88 -7.89 -2.38
C TYR A 102 -7.86 -6.78 -1.95
N MET A 103 -7.68 -5.58 -2.50
CA MET A 103 -8.59 -4.45 -2.28
C MET A 103 -10.03 -4.78 -2.68
N ARG A 104 -10.22 -5.43 -3.83
CA ARG A 104 -11.54 -5.70 -4.43
C ARG A 104 -12.27 -6.89 -3.83
N LEU A 105 -11.59 -8.03 -3.67
CA LEU A 105 -12.20 -9.31 -3.32
C LEU A 105 -12.12 -9.65 -1.85
N ILE A 106 -11.24 -8.97 -1.08
CA ILE A 106 -11.06 -9.25 0.35
C ILE A 106 -11.51 -8.04 1.18
N LEU A 107 -10.89 -6.88 0.97
CA LEU A 107 -11.17 -5.68 1.76
C LEU A 107 -12.59 -5.14 1.53
N THR A 108 -13.06 -5.07 0.28
CA THR A 108 -14.40 -4.52 -0.01
C THR A 108 -15.52 -5.37 0.63
N PRO A 109 -15.55 -6.71 0.52
CA PRO A 109 -16.56 -7.52 1.19
C PRO A 109 -16.48 -7.45 2.72
N ILE A 110 -15.29 -7.49 3.31
CA ILE A 110 -15.13 -7.38 4.77
C ILE A 110 -15.64 -6.02 5.25
N SER A 111 -15.29 -4.95 4.53
CA SER A 111 -15.79 -3.60 4.81
C SER A 111 -17.31 -3.56 4.77
N ALA A 112 -17.93 -4.14 3.73
CA ALA A 112 -19.38 -4.19 3.59
C ALA A 112 -20.06 -4.98 4.72
N MET A 113 -19.47 -6.11 5.14
CA MET A 113 -20.00 -6.94 6.23
C MET A 113 -19.88 -6.26 7.60
N THR A 114 -18.77 -5.55 7.83
CA THR A 114 -18.47 -4.90 9.12
C THR A 114 -18.99 -3.48 9.22
N TRP A 115 -19.47 -2.90 8.11
CA TRP A 115 -19.80 -1.48 7.97
C TRP A 115 -18.63 -0.52 8.30
N ALA A 116 -17.40 -1.05 8.34
CA ALA A 116 -16.20 -0.26 8.48
C ALA A 116 -15.70 0.13 7.08
N ASN A 117 -15.37 1.40 6.87
CA ASN A 117 -14.83 1.87 5.60
C ASN A 117 -13.32 1.56 5.51
N LEU A 118 -12.95 0.27 5.45
CA LEU A 118 -11.55 -0.14 5.47
C LEU A 118 -10.88 0.35 4.17
N ASN A 119 -9.83 1.15 4.35
CA ASN A 119 -9.03 1.71 3.26
C ASN A 119 -9.89 2.37 2.17
N HIS A 120 -10.96 3.05 2.58
CA HIS A 120 -11.89 3.78 1.70
C HIS A 120 -12.46 2.96 0.54
N THR A 121 -12.61 1.64 0.75
CA THR A 121 -13.17 0.73 -0.26
C THR A 121 -14.69 0.85 -0.42
N LEU A 122 -15.39 1.39 0.58
CA LEU A 122 -16.82 1.70 0.49
C LEU A 122 -17.02 3.15 0.07
N CYS A 123 -16.61 4.09 0.92
CA CYS A 123 -16.72 5.52 0.64
C CYS A 123 -15.33 6.06 0.29
N GLY A 124 -15.17 6.59 -0.93
CA GLY A 124 -13.94 7.28 -1.30
C GLY A 124 -13.78 8.61 -0.58
N VAL A 125 -12.60 9.19 -0.74
CA VAL A 125 -12.18 10.42 -0.07
C VAL A 125 -12.58 11.63 -0.93
N SER A 126 -12.95 12.74 -0.28
CA SER A 126 -13.38 13.97 -0.97
C SER A 126 -12.29 14.56 -1.90
N ASN A 127 -11.02 14.27 -1.60
CA ASN A 127 -9.85 14.72 -2.34
C ASN A 127 -9.40 13.75 -3.45
N ASP A 128 -10.05 12.58 -3.63
CA ASP A 128 -9.81 11.71 -4.78
C ASP A 128 -10.45 12.33 -6.03
N PRO A 129 -9.66 12.75 -7.03
CA PRO A 129 -10.17 13.38 -8.24
C PRO A 129 -11.06 12.45 -9.05
N PHE A 130 -10.85 11.13 -8.98
CA PHE A 130 -11.72 10.16 -9.66
C PHE A 130 -13.05 10.02 -8.95
N TYR A 131 -13.08 10.11 -7.60
CA TYR A 131 -14.31 9.93 -6.82
C TYR A 131 -15.24 11.09 -7.08
N ASN A 132 -14.65 12.28 -7.06
CA ASN A 132 -15.34 13.53 -7.33
C ASN A 132 -15.79 13.63 -8.81
N ALA A 133 -14.93 13.26 -9.77
CA ALA A 133 -15.24 13.42 -11.18
C ALA A 133 -16.28 12.43 -11.72
N PHE A 134 -16.33 11.21 -11.19
CA PHE A 134 -17.18 10.13 -11.72
C PHE A 134 -18.39 9.80 -10.84
N ASP A 135 -18.59 10.49 -9.71
CA ASP A 135 -19.69 10.28 -8.75
C ASP A 135 -19.94 8.78 -8.48
N LEU A 136 -18.86 8.04 -8.20
CA LEU A 136 -18.83 6.57 -8.16
C LEU A 136 -19.60 5.95 -6.97
N GLY A 137 -20.42 6.75 -6.27
CA GLY A 137 -21.28 6.31 -5.18
C GLY A 137 -20.52 5.73 -3.98
N LYS A 138 -21.26 5.04 -3.09
CA LYS A 138 -20.73 4.40 -1.87
C LYS A 138 -20.05 3.04 -2.11
N TRP A 139 -19.76 2.67 -3.36
CA TRP A 139 -19.23 1.34 -3.70
C TRP A 139 -18.32 1.43 -4.91
N TYR A 140 -17.03 1.61 -4.65
CA TYR A 140 -16.11 2.06 -5.68
C TYR A 140 -15.59 0.95 -6.60
N TYR A 141 -15.79 -0.34 -6.22
CA TYR A 141 -14.91 -1.36 -6.77
C TYR A 141 -15.50 -2.67 -7.28
N LEU A 142 -16.77 -3.06 -7.01
CA LEU A 142 -17.42 -4.23 -7.64
C LEU A 142 -18.94 -4.39 -7.35
N LEU A 143 -19.56 -3.49 -6.58
CA LEU A 143 -20.98 -3.57 -6.15
C LEU A 143 -21.82 -2.36 -6.62
N ALA A 144 -21.34 -1.61 -7.61
CA ALA A 144 -22.16 -0.68 -8.37
C ALA A 144 -23.00 -1.44 -9.40
#